data_AF-W8THV9-F1
#
_entry.id   AF-W8THV9-F1
#
_cell.length_a   1.000
_cell.length_b   1.000
_cell.length_c   1.000
_cell.angle_alpha   90.00
_cell.angle_beta   90.00
_cell.angle_gamma   90.00
#
_symmetry.space_group_name_H-M   'P 1'
#
loop_
_entity.id
_entity.type
_entity.pdbx_description
1 polymer ?
#
loop_
_entity_poly.entity_id
_entity_poly.type
_entity_poly.pdbx_seq_one_letter_code
_entity_poly.pdbx_strand_id
1 'polypeptide(L)'
;MTTTEIQAVLDELHSILSSNTVIDKKKRDKLISEIEQLKKGFKDIPEIHENLTDVYTSLVKKGKELKALYRSKVTANDKKELESKASYYIRYLKAAKGDFLGETPYVIKYIRFFFVTAILFIALSPMYFGFILPGLMFVPIFLGLRGVKQRTKPGFHFSLAVVPVGIMTAALWVRYGMYAMMNFEKEVAAAMQNSGQGEFVAQLLVAGPPILGALLMICACMQAYFGYKSKDLFI
;
A
#
# COMPACT_ATOMS: atom_id res chain seq x y z
N MET A 1 19.05 18.14 12.49
CA MET A 1 20.17 17.42 11.79
C MET A 1 20.06 17.61 10.27
N THR A 2 21.18 17.74 9.55
CA THR A 2 21.18 17.89 8.07
C THR A 2 21.39 16.56 7.34
N THR A 3 20.94 16.46 6.09
CA THR A 3 21.06 15.23 5.27
C THR A 3 22.47 14.96 4.72
N THR A 4 23.49 15.70 5.16
CA THR A 4 24.82 15.75 4.53
C THR A 4 25.51 14.37 4.48
N GLU A 5 25.46 13.58 5.56
CA GLU A 5 26.07 12.24 5.55
C GLU A 5 25.35 11.25 4.64
N ILE A 6 24.00 11.32 4.57
CA ILE A 6 23.22 10.51 3.65
C ILE A 6 23.60 10.84 2.22
N GLN A 7 23.75 12.13 1.89
CA GLN A 7 24.17 12.56 0.56
C GLN A 7 25.56 12.03 0.20
N ALA A 8 26.54 12.13 1.11
CA ALA A 8 27.88 11.58 0.91
C ALA A 8 27.88 10.06 0.67
N VAL A 9 27.07 9.31 1.43
CA VAL A 9 26.90 7.86 1.23
C VAL A 9 26.30 7.55 -0.14
N LEU A 10 25.32 8.34 -0.60
CA LEU A 10 24.70 8.18 -1.92
C LEU A 10 25.65 8.54 -3.06
N ASP A 11 26.48 9.58 -2.90
CA ASP A 11 27.52 9.95 -3.87
C ASP A 11 28.54 8.82 -4.06
N GLU A 12 29.03 8.25 -2.97
CA GLU A 12 29.98 7.14 -3.04
C GLU A 12 29.34 5.87 -3.62
N LEU A 13 28.10 5.54 -3.26
CA LEU A 13 27.39 4.39 -3.83
C LEU A 13 27.15 4.56 -5.34
N HIS A 14 26.82 5.77 -5.80
CA HIS A 14 26.66 6.07 -7.22
C HIS A 14 27.96 5.85 -8.00
N SER A 15 29.10 6.33 -7.47
CA SER A 15 30.42 6.13 -8.07
C SER A 15 30.80 4.64 -8.15
N ILE A 16 30.60 3.90 -7.05
CA ILE A 16 30.85 2.46 -7.00
C ILE A 16 29.98 1.72 -8.02
N LEU A 17 28.68 2.00 -8.07
CA LEU A 17 27.78 1.33 -9.02
C LEU A 17 28.13 1.65 -10.47
N SER A 18 28.49 2.90 -10.79
CA SER A 18 28.83 3.35 -12.14
C SER A 18 30.08 2.66 -12.69
N SER A 19 31.06 2.39 -11.83
CA SER A 19 32.30 1.68 -12.17
C SER A 19 32.16 0.16 -12.14
N ASN A 20 31.08 -0.36 -11.56
CA ASN A 20 30.90 -1.79 -11.34
C ASN A 20 30.23 -2.49 -12.54
N THR A 21 30.87 -3.54 -13.04
CA THR A 21 30.39 -4.39 -14.15
C THR A 21 29.80 -5.73 -13.68
N VAL A 22 29.81 -5.99 -12.37
CA VAL A 22 29.32 -7.22 -11.75
C VAL A 22 27.81 -7.35 -11.93
N ILE A 23 27.06 -6.26 -11.76
CA ILE A 23 25.60 -6.21 -11.92
C ILE A 23 25.27 -6.02 -13.40
N ASP A 24 24.20 -6.68 -13.85
CA ASP A 24 23.62 -6.46 -15.17
C ASP A 24 23.37 -4.97 -15.46
N LYS A 25 23.70 -4.54 -16.68
CA LYS A 25 23.62 -3.14 -17.10
C LYS A 25 22.25 -2.52 -16.85
N LYS A 26 21.17 -3.20 -17.25
CA LYS A 26 19.80 -2.66 -17.12
C LYS A 26 19.42 -2.43 -15.66
N LYS A 27 19.81 -3.35 -14.79
CA LYS A 27 19.54 -3.27 -13.34
C LYS A 27 20.38 -2.19 -12.66
N ARG A 28 21.67 -2.12 -13.00
CA ARG A 28 22.58 -1.08 -12.52
C ARG A 28 22.08 0.31 -12.90
N ASP A 29 21.72 0.52 -14.17
CA ASP A 29 21.26 1.82 -14.67
C ASP A 29 19.97 2.26 -13.94
N LYS A 30 19.08 1.31 -13.61
CA LYS A 30 17.92 1.55 -12.76
C LYS A 30 18.31 1.99 -11.33
N LEU A 31 19.24 1.29 -10.68
CA LEU A 31 19.70 1.65 -9.33
C LEU A 31 20.33 3.06 -9.31
N ILE A 32 21.15 3.38 -10.31
CA ILE A 32 21.78 4.68 -10.47
C ILE A 32 20.72 5.78 -10.60
N SER A 33 19.71 5.59 -11.46
CA SER A 33 18.61 6.54 -11.62
C SER A 33 17.84 6.76 -10.32
N GLU A 34 17.55 5.70 -9.56
CA GLU A 34 16.86 5.82 -8.27
C GLU A 34 17.71 6.55 -7.22
N ILE A 35 19.03 6.34 -7.20
CA ILE A 35 19.96 7.06 -6.31
C ILE A 35 20.00 8.55 -6.67
N GLU A 36 20.04 8.91 -7.96
CA GLU A 36 20.04 10.32 -8.37
C GLU A 36 18.75 11.05 -7.98
N GLN A 37 17.60 10.39 -8.13
CA GLN A 37 16.32 10.92 -7.67
C GLN A 37 16.30 11.12 -6.15
N LEU A 38 16.83 10.17 -5.39
CA LEU A 38 16.94 10.27 -3.93
C LEU A 38 17.88 11.41 -3.52
N LYS A 39 19.04 11.56 -4.15
CA LYS A 39 19.98 12.66 -3.88
C LYS A 39 19.32 14.02 -4.03
N LYS A 40 18.56 14.23 -5.12
CA LYS A 40 17.77 15.46 -5.31
C LYS A 40 16.75 15.62 -4.18
N GLY A 41 15.98 14.58 -3.91
CA GLY A 41 14.93 14.61 -2.88
C GLY A 41 15.42 14.84 -1.45
N PHE A 42 16.64 14.42 -1.10
CA PHE A 42 17.24 14.69 0.22
C PHE A 42 17.82 16.10 0.32
N LYS A 43 18.22 16.74 -0.79
CA LYS A 43 18.69 18.15 -0.77
C LYS A 43 17.58 19.12 -0.38
N ASP A 44 16.34 18.77 -0.72
CA ASP A 44 15.16 19.59 -0.44
C ASP A 44 14.67 19.46 1.01
N ILE A 45 15.34 18.66 1.85
CA ILE A 45 14.99 18.47 3.26
C ILE A 45 15.85 19.40 4.12
N PRO A 46 15.29 20.51 4.63
CA PRO A 46 16.07 21.54 5.33
C PRO A 46 16.59 21.04 6.68
N GLU A 47 15.76 20.31 7.44
CA GLU A 47 16.14 19.77 8.73
C GLU A 47 15.37 18.49 9.07
N ILE A 48 16.08 17.52 9.66
CA ILE A 48 15.51 16.29 10.21
C ILE A 48 15.21 16.52 11.69
N HIS A 49 13.96 16.27 12.08
CA HIS A 49 13.50 16.31 13.46
C HIS A 49 14.25 15.28 14.34
N GLU A 50 14.49 15.65 15.60
CA GLU A 50 15.25 14.84 16.56
C GLU A 50 14.67 13.43 16.79
N ASN A 51 13.35 13.29 16.73
CA ASN A 51 12.67 12.00 16.87
C ASN A 51 12.96 11.00 15.74
N LEU A 52 13.63 11.43 14.67
CA LEU A 52 14.01 10.58 13.53
C LEU A 52 15.53 10.33 13.47
N THR A 53 16.27 10.68 14.52
CA THR A 53 17.73 10.48 14.62
C THR A 53 18.13 9.01 14.49
N ASP A 54 17.36 8.09 15.06
CA ASP A 54 17.62 6.65 14.95
C ASP A 54 17.45 6.16 13.51
N VAL A 55 16.44 6.66 12.80
CA VAL A 55 16.19 6.37 11.39
C VAL A 55 17.36 6.88 10.54
N TYR A 56 17.79 8.12 10.78
CA TYR A 56 18.96 8.73 10.14
C TYR A 56 20.23 7.89 10.33
N THR A 57 20.55 7.55 11.58
CA THR A 57 21.77 6.82 11.93
C THR A 57 21.76 5.41 11.32
N SER A 58 20.60 4.75 11.34
CA SER A 58 20.38 3.45 10.69
C SER A 58 20.62 3.51 9.17
N LEU A 59 20.17 4.57 8.49
CA LEU A 59 20.41 4.77 7.05
C LEU A 59 21.90 4.88 6.73
N VAL A 60 22.60 5.76 7.45
CA VAL A 60 24.04 5.97 7.25
C VAL A 60 24.81 4.66 7.49
N LYS A 61 24.48 3.94 8.57
CA LYS A 61 25.10 2.65 8.88
C LYS A 61 24.87 1.62 7.77
N LYS A 62 23.62 1.40 7.35
CA LYS A 62 23.26 0.45 6.28
C LYS A 62 23.93 0.79 4.95
N GLY A 63 24.05 2.08 4.62
CA GLY A 63 24.74 2.52 3.41
C GLY A 63 26.24 2.27 3.47
N LYS A 64 26.90 2.50 4.63
CA LYS A 64 28.31 2.15 4.85
C LYS A 64 28.55 0.64 4.74
N GLU A 65 27.67 -0.18 5.32
CA GLU A 65 27.71 -1.65 5.21
C GLU A 65 27.58 -2.10 3.75
N LEU A 66 26.62 -1.53 3.00
CA LEU A 66 26.42 -1.85 1.59
C LEU A 66 27.67 -1.50 0.76
N LYS A 67 28.28 -0.34 1.01
CA LYS A 67 29.54 0.05 0.35
C LYS A 67 30.67 -0.95 0.62
N ALA A 68 30.81 -1.42 1.85
CA ALA A 68 31.83 -2.39 2.21
C ALA A 68 31.66 -3.71 1.43
N LEU A 69 30.41 -4.17 1.29
CA LEU A 69 30.09 -5.36 0.49
C LEU A 69 30.48 -5.19 -0.98
N TYR A 70 30.22 -4.04 -1.59
CA TYR A 70 30.61 -3.78 -2.98
C TYR A 70 32.13 -3.72 -3.20
N ARG A 71 32.92 -3.42 -2.16
CA ARG A 71 34.39 -3.37 -2.23
C ARG A 71 35.06 -4.74 -1.97
N SER A 72 34.33 -5.70 -1.39
CA SER A 72 34.83 -7.06 -1.18
C SER A 72 34.90 -7.86 -2.49
N LYS A 73 35.74 -8.92 -2.55
CA LYS A 73 35.84 -9.79 -3.75
C LYS A 73 34.51 -10.51 -3.97
N VAL A 74 33.84 -10.20 -5.09
CA VAL A 74 32.48 -10.66 -5.39
C VAL A 74 32.49 -11.94 -6.23
N THR A 75 31.80 -12.99 -5.77
CA THR A 75 31.51 -14.22 -6.53
C THR A 75 30.18 -14.12 -7.31
N ALA A 76 29.88 -15.10 -8.17
CA ALA A 76 28.65 -15.11 -8.96
C ALA A 76 27.36 -15.16 -8.11
N ASN A 77 27.40 -15.82 -6.94
CA ASN A 77 26.26 -15.88 -6.02
C ASN A 77 26.03 -14.54 -5.31
N ASP A 78 27.11 -13.81 -5.05
CA ASP A 78 27.09 -12.48 -4.43
C ASP A 78 26.41 -11.44 -5.33
N LYS A 79 26.33 -11.65 -6.66
CA LYS A 79 25.70 -10.70 -7.59
C LYS A 79 24.23 -10.44 -7.28
N LYS A 80 23.45 -11.51 -7.13
CA LYS A 80 22.01 -11.42 -6.84
C LYS A 80 21.78 -10.87 -5.43
N GLU A 81 22.62 -11.26 -4.49
CA GLU A 81 22.54 -10.78 -3.11
C GLU A 81 22.86 -9.28 -3.01
N LEU A 82 23.92 -8.81 -3.67
CA LEU A 82 24.27 -7.39 -3.75
C LEU A 82 23.16 -6.55 -4.38
N GLU A 83 22.59 -7.01 -5.49
CA GLU A 83 21.44 -6.35 -6.14
C GLU A 83 20.24 -6.27 -5.19
N SER A 84 19.93 -7.36 -4.49
CA SER A 84 18.83 -7.42 -3.53
C SER A 84 19.05 -6.45 -2.37
N LYS A 85 20.25 -6.43 -1.79
CA LYS A 85 20.64 -5.52 -0.70
C LYS A 85 20.61 -4.06 -1.13
N ALA A 86 21.09 -3.73 -2.32
CA ALA A 86 21.01 -2.38 -2.88
C ALA A 86 19.56 -1.94 -3.11
N SER A 87 18.74 -2.82 -3.71
CA SER A 87 17.32 -2.57 -3.91
C SER A 87 16.57 -2.40 -2.59
N TYR A 88 16.93 -3.17 -1.55
CA TYR A 88 16.36 -3.04 -0.22
C TYR A 88 16.77 -1.71 0.43
N TYR A 89 18.04 -1.33 0.34
CA TYR A 89 18.53 -0.06 0.86
C TYR A 89 17.85 1.15 0.20
N ILE A 90 17.64 1.12 -1.11
CA ILE A 90 16.89 2.18 -1.83
C ILE A 90 15.44 2.28 -1.34
N ARG A 91 14.76 1.15 -1.06
CA ARG A 91 13.41 1.20 -0.45
C ARG A 91 13.43 1.84 0.92
N TYR A 92 14.41 1.49 1.73
CA TYR A 92 14.58 2.05 3.07
C TYR A 92 14.82 3.57 3.00
N LEU A 93 15.63 4.04 2.04
CA LEU A 93 15.84 5.47 1.76
C LEU A 93 14.56 6.17 1.32
N LYS A 94 13.76 5.56 0.44
CA LYS A 94 12.48 6.11 -0.01
C LYS A 94 11.49 6.27 1.14
N ALA A 95 11.35 5.25 1.98
CA ALA A 95 10.49 5.30 3.15
C ALA A 95 10.96 6.37 4.15
N ALA A 96 12.26 6.41 4.46
CA ALA A 96 12.82 7.41 5.35
C ALA A 96 12.67 8.84 4.83
N LYS A 97 12.82 9.06 3.52
CA LYS A 97 12.56 10.37 2.90
C LYS A 97 11.11 10.82 3.19
N GLY A 98 10.14 9.93 2.99
CA GLY A 98 8.74 10.25 3.28
C GLY A 98 8.47 10.48 4.77
N ASP A 99 9.17 9.77 5.67
CA ASP A 99 9.11 10.06 7.11
C ASP A 99 9.69 11.44 7.45
N PHE A 100 10.83 11.82 6.86
CA PHE A 100 11.43 13.15 7.04
C PHE A 100 10.56 14.28 6.48
N LEU A 101 9.80 14.02 5.41
CA LEU A 101 8.84 14.96 4.83
C LEU A 101 7.49 14.98 5.56
N GLY A 102 7.30 14.15 6.59
CA GLY A 102 6.05 14.10 7.35
C GLY A 102 4.88 13.48 6.58
N GLU A 103 5.15 12.58 5.63
CA GLU A 103 4.14 11.93 4.78
C GLU A 103 3.40 10.75 5.46
N THR A 104 3.78 10.43 6.70
CA THR A 104 3.12 9.40 7.54
C THR A 104 1.58 9.51 7.60
N PRO A 105 0.94 10.70 7.61
CA PRO A 105 -0.53 10.80 7.58
C PRO A 105 -1.18 10.11 6.38
N TYR A 106 -0.50 9.96 5.23
CA TYR A 106 -1.03 9.22 4.09
C TYR A 106 -1.13 7.71 4.36
N VAL A 107 -0.18 7.15 5.12
CA VAL A 107 -0.24 5.75 5.58
C VAL A 107 -1.43 5.54 6.50
N ILE A 108 -1.65 6.46 7.45
CA ILE A 108 -2.76 6.36 8.40
C ILE A 108 -4.10 6.45 7.64
N LYS A 109 -4.24 7.38 6.70
CA LYS A 109 -5.43 7.49 5.85
C LYS A 109 -5.63 6.20 5.04
N TYR A 110 -4.59 5.68 4.42
CA TYR A 110 -4.63 4.42 3.68
C TYR A 110 -5.14 3.26 4.54
N ILE A 111 -4.60 3.07 5.75
CA ILE A 111 -5.01 2.00 6.67
C ILE A 111 -6.50 2.14 7.05
N ARG A 112 -6.97 3.37 7.31
CA ARG A 112 -8.38 3.63 7.65
C ARG A 112 -9.31 3.24 6.50
N PHE A 113 -9.00 3.69 5.28
CA PHE A 113 -9.81 3.34 4.11
C PHE A 113 -9.77 1.85 3.81
N PHE A 114 -8.59 1.21 3.87
CA PHE A 114 -8.45 -0.23 3.74
C PHE A 114 -9.33 -1.00 4.74
N PHE A 115 -9.32 -0.60 6.01
CA PHE A 115 -10.12 -1.26 7.05
C PHE A 115 -11.62 -1.16 6.78
N VAL A 116 -12.11 0.04 6.42
CA VAL A 116 -13.53 0.26 6.09
C VAL A 116 -13.91 -0.51 4.81
N THR A 117 -13.08 -0.47 3.76
CA THR A 117 -13.31 -1.25 2.53
C THR A 117 -13.40 -2.74 2.83
N ALA A 118 -12.51 -3.30 3.67
CA ALA A 118 -12.53 -4.71 4.02
C ALA A 118 -13.80 -5.11 4.78
N ILE A 119 -14.24 -4.31 5.75
CA ILE A 119 -15.49 -4.57 6.51
C ILE A 119 -16.69 -4.55 5.57
N LEU A 120 -16.82 -3.48 4.77
CA LEU A 120 -17.94 -3.32 3.85
C LEU A 120 -17.94 -4.45 2.80
N PHE A 121 -16.77 -4.82 2.27
CA PHE A 121 -16.64 -5.95 1.34
C PHE A 121 -17.09 -7.28 1.98
N ILE A 122 -16.64 -7.59 3.20
CA ILE A 122 -17.04 -8.82 3.90
C ILE A 122 -18.56 -8.85 4.16
N ALA A 123 -19.15 -7.71 4.54
CA ALA A 123 -20.58 -7.61 4.81
C ALA A 123 -21.43 -7.72 3.54
N LEU A 124 -20.98 -7.13 2.43
CA LEU A 124 -21.78 -6.95 1.22
C LEU A 124 -21.57 -8.02 0.15
N SER A 125 -20.41 -8.67 0.10
CA SER A 125 -20.10 -9.67 -0.94
C SER A 125 -20.90 -10.98 -0.89
N PRO A 126 -21.36 -11.49 0.28
CA PRO A 126 -22.06 -12.78 0.32
C PRO A 126 -23.30 -12.87 -0.57
N MET A 127 -24.02 -11.76 -0.77
CA MET A 127 -25.26 -11.77 -1.56
C MET A 127 -25.02 -12.14 -3.03
N TYR A 128 -23.89 -11.71 -3.61
CA TYR A 128 -23.59 -11.91 -5.03
C TYR A 128 -22.59 -13.03 -5.29
N PHE A 129 -21.69 -13.30 -4.34
CA PHE A 129 -20.58 -14.23 -4.53
C PHE A 129 -20.64 -15.44 -3.58
N GLY A 130 -21.69 -15.53 -2.76
CA GLY A 130 -21.76 -16.48 -1.65
C GLY A 130 -20.67 -16.23 -0.61
N PHE A 131 -20.63 -17.06 0.42
CA PHE A 131 -19.65 -16.94 1.51
C PHE A 131 -18.22 -17.36 1.11
N ILE A 132 -18.05 -17.99 -0.05
CA ILE A 132 -16.75 -18.49 -0.53
C ILE A 132 -15.78 -17.35 -0.79
N LEU A 133 -16.20 -16.31 -1.52
CA LEU A 133 -15.32 -15.18 -1.87
C LEU A 133 -14.83 -14.39 -0.64
N PRO A 134 -15.70 -13.91 0.28
CA PRO A 134 -15.23 -13.26 1.50
C PRO A 134 -14.40 -14.19 2.38
N GLY A 135 -14.72 -15.50 2.41
CA GLY A 135 -13.89 -16.50 3.10
C GLY A 135 -12.47 -16.61 2.54
N LEU A 136 -12.34 -16.67 1.21
CA LEU A 136 -11.04 -16.69 0.53
C LEU A 136 -10.25 -15.40 0.77
N MET A 137 -10.93 -14.26 0.71
CA MET A 137 -10.33 -12.93 0.91
C MET A 137 -10.02 -12.61 2.37
N PHE A 138 -10.49 -13.41 3.33
CA PHE A 138 -10.20 -13.22 4.75
C PHE A 138 -8.69 -13.28 5.03
N VAL A 139 -7.97 -14.23 4.42
CA VAL A 139 -6.51 -14.38 4.57
C VAL A 139 -5.75 -13.15 4.08
N PRO A 140 -5.90 -12.68 2.83
CA PRO A 140 -5.21 -11.46 2.37
C PRO A 140 -5.68 -10.20 3.12
N ILE A 141 -6.94 -10.12 3.58
CA ILE A 141 -7.38 -9.01 4.44
C ILE A 141 -6.62 -9.01 5.77
N PHE A 142 -6.50 -10.18 6.42
CA PHE A 142 -5.82 -10.30 7.71
C PHE A 142 -4.32 -10.02 7.59
N LEU A 143 -3.64 -10.64 6.62
CA LEU A 143 -2.23 -10.40 6.34
C LEU A 143 -1.97 -8.95 5.91
N GLY A 144 -2.89 -8.39 5.12
CA GLY A 144 -2.89 -6.98 4.73
C GLY A 144 -2.92 -6.08 5.96
N LEU A 145 -3.88 -6.28 6.87
CA LEU A 145 -4.03 -5.46 8.08
C LEU A 145 -2.80 -5.50 8.99
N ARG A 146 -2.24 -6.69 9.22
CA ARG A 146 -1.01 -6.85 10.00
C ARG A 146 0.16 -6.16 9.31
N GLY A 147 0.33 -6.39 8.01
CA GLY A 147 1.48 -5.89 7.28
C GLY A 147 1.44 -4.38 7.04
N VAL A 148 0.27 -3.77 6.78
CA VAL A 148 0.17 -2.31 6.60
C VAL A 148 0.44 -1.55 7.90
N LYS A 149 0.01 -2.10 9.05
CA LYS A 149 0.36 -1.55 10.37
C LYS A 149 1.86 -1.61 10.64
N GLN A 150 2.52 -2.67 10.16
CA GLN A 150 3.97 -2.86 10.25
C GLN A 150 4.75 -2.21 9.08
N ARG A 151 4.06 -1.49 8.18
CA ARG A 151 4.63 -0.88 6.96
C ARG A 151 5.43 -1.84 6.08
N THR A 152 4.98 -3.10 5.94
CA THR A 152 5.63 -4.10 5.09
C THR A 152 5.08 -4.11 3.67
N LYS A 153 5.95 -4.30 2.67
CA LYS A 153 5.52 -4.43 1.27
C LYS A 153 4.57 -5.59 1.00
N PRO A 154 4.80 -6.81 1.49
CA PRO A 154 3.85 -7.90 1.30
C PRO A 154 2.47 -7.55 1.86
N GLY A 155 2.43 -6.92 3.04
CA GLY A 155 1.19 -6.40 3.63
C GLY A 155 0.46 -5.44 2.72
N PHE A 156 1.18 -4.44 2.20
CA PHE A 156 0.64 -3.48 1.26
C PHE A 156 0.06 -4.13 -0.02
N HIS A 157 0.73 -5.15 -0.56
CA HIS A 157 0.23 -5.88 -1.73
C HIS A 157 -1.03 -6.68 -1.41
N PHE A 158 -1.09 -7.35 -0.26
CA PHE A 158 -2.30 -8.06 0.17
C PHE A 158 -3.48 -7.12 0.40
N SER A 159 -3.25 -5.95 1.00
CA SER A 159 -4.32 -4.96 1.18
C SER A 159 -4.80 -4.35 -0.14
N LEU A 160 -3.91 -4.18 -1.13
CA LEU A 160 -4.31 -3.73 -2.48
C LEU A 160 -5.21 -4.73 -3.21
N ALA A 161 -5.09 -6.03 -2.93
CA ALA A 161 -5.95 -7.05 -3.53
C ALA A 161 -7.44 -6.86 -3.18
N VAL A 162 -7.75 -6.14 -2.07
CA VAL A 162 -9.12 -5.84 -1.65
C VAL A 162 -9.77 -4.76 -2.52
N VAL A 163 -8.99 -3.87 -3.13
CA VAL A 163 -9.52 -2.78 -3.98
C VAL A 163 -10.37 -3.30 -5.14
N PRO A 164 -9.87 -4.18 -6.04
CA PRO A 164 -10.66 -4.63 -7.18
C PRO A 164 -11.94 -5.39 -6.78
N VAL A 165 -11.87 -6.25 -5.76
CA VAL A 165 -13.05 -7.00 -5.29
C VAL A 165 -14.06 -6.10 -4.57
N GLY A 166 -13.58 -5.06 -3.87
CA GLY A 166 -14.41 -4.02 -3.26
C GLY A 166 -15.16 -3.22 -4.32
N ILE A 167 -14.48 -2.77 -5.37
CA ILE A 167 -15.09 -2.06 -6.51
C ILE A 167 -16.13 -2.94 -7.20
N MET A 168 -15.80 -4.21 -7.46
CA MET A 168 -16.71 -5.17 -8.09
C MET A 168 -17.99 -5.35 -7.25
N THR A 169 -17.83 -5.56 -5.93
CA THR A 169 -18.97 -5.72 -5.00
C THR A 169 -19.81 -4.45 -4.93
N ALA A 170 -19.16 -3.29 -4.85
CA ALA A 170 -19.84 -2.00 -4.84
C ALA A 170 -20.64 -1.75 -6.12
N ALA A 171 -20.08 -2.07 -7.29
CA ALA A 171 -20.76 -1.88 -8.57
C ALA A 171 -22.06 -2.69 -8.67
N LEU A 172 -22.07 -3.94 -8.17
CA LEU A 172 -23.28 -4.76 -8.12
C LEU A 172 -24.34 -4.17 -7.20
N TRP A 173 -23.96 -3.70 -6.01
CA TRP A 173 -24.87 -3.06 -5.09
C TRP A 173 -25.42 -1.73 -5.58
N VAL A 174 -24.60 -0.91 -6.24
CA VAL A 174 -25.04 0.35 -6.86
C VAL A 174 -26.01 0.06 -8.00
N ARG A 175 -25.73 -0.97 -8.83
CA ARG A 175 -26.64 -1.42 -9.88
C ARG A 175 -27.98 -1.90 -9.31
N TYR A 176 -27.95 -2.71 -8.26
CA TYR A 176 -29.16 -3.14 -7.57
C TYR A 176 -29.91 -1.96 -6.97
N GLY A 177 -29.23 -1.01 -6.35
CA GLY A 177 -29.83 0.22 -5.82
C GLY A 177 -30.58 1.01 -6.87
N MET A 178 -30.00 1.21 -8.06
CA MET A 178 -30.68 1.88 -9.17
C MET A 178 -31.95 1.14 -9.59
N TYR A 179 -31.89 -0.19 -9.68
CA TYR A 179 -33.06 -1.01 -10.02
C TYR A 179 -34.13 -0.99 -8.93
N ALA A 180 -33.73 -1.09 -7.66
CA ALA A 180 -34.62 -1.08 -6.51
C ALA A 180 -35.34 0.27 -6.35
N MET A 181 -34.67 1.39 -6.63
CA MET A 181 -35.32 2.71 -6.62
C MET A 181 -36.42 2.83 -7.68
N MET A 182 -36.28 2.18 -8.84
CA MET A 182 -37.31 2.18 -9.89
C MET A 182 -38.50 1.27 -9.58
N ASN A 183 -38.32 0.25 -8.72
CA ASN A 183 -39.31 -0.79 -8.43
C ASN A 183 -39.52 -0.99 -6.93
N PHE A 184 -39.46 0.10 -6.16
CA PHE A 184 -39.27 0.04 -4.71
C PHE A 184 -40.36 -0.77 -3.99
N GLU A 185 -41.63 -0.51 -4.28
CA GLU A 185 -42.75 -1.23 -3.65
C GLU A 185 -42.71 -2.74 -3.91
N LYS A 186 -42.32 -3.12 -5.13
CA LYS A 186 -42.21 -4.53 -5.52
C LYS A 186 -41.07 -5.23 -4.79
N GLU A 187 -39.91 -4.58 -4.68
CA GLU A 187 -38.75 -5.12 -3.99
C GLU A 187 -38.98 -5.19 -2.46
N VAL A 188 -39.69 -4.22 -1.88
CA VAL A 188 -40.10 -4.24 -0.47
C VAL A 188 -41.08 -5.37 -0.21
N ALA A 189 -42.10 -5.55 -1.06
CA ALA A 189 -43.04 -6.67 -0.94
C ALA A 189 -42.34 -8.03 -1.05
N ALA A 190 -41.39 -8.17 -2.00
CA ALA A 190 -40.58 -9.37 -2.13
C ALA A 190 -39.68 -9.60 -0.90
N ALA A 191 -39.07 -8.55 -0.35
CA ALA A 191 -38.27 -8.63 0.86
C ALA A 191 -39.11 -9.04 2.08
N MET A 192 -40.34 -8.52 2.22
CA MET A 192 -41.28 -8.95 3.28
C MET A 192 -41.62 -10.44 3.15
N GLN A 193 -41.94 -10.90 1.94
CA GLN A 193 -42.30 -12.30 1.69
C GLN A 193 -41.12 -13.25 1.96
N ASN A 194 -39.90 -12.88 1.57
CA ASN A 194 -38.72 -13.74 1.67
C ASN A 194 -38.08 -13.73 3.07
N SER A 195 -38.16 -12.61 3.78
CA SER A 195 -37.56 -12.48 5.12
C SER A 195 -38.54 -12.73 6.27
N GLY A 196 -39.85 -12.71 6.00
CA GLY A 196 -40.91 -12.76 7.02
C GLY A 196 -40.94 -11.54 7.93
N GLN A 197 -40.21 -10.47 7.59
CA GLN A 197 -40.06 -9.27 8.41
C GLN A 197 -41.16 -8.24 8.09
N GLY A 198 -41.39 -7.34 9.05
CA GLY A 198 -42.27 -6.19 8.88
C GLY A 198 -41.76 -5.21 7.82
N GLU A 199 -42.68 -4.37 7.31
CA GLU A 199 -42.43 -3.44 6.21
C GLU A 199 -41.20 -2.53 6.43
N PHE A 200 -41.04 -1.99 7.64
CA PHE A 200 -39.90 -1.13 7.98
C PHE A 200 -38.54 -1.83 7.80
N VAL A 201 -38.43 -3.09 8.25
CA VAL A 201 -37.18 -3.86 8.14
C VAL A 201 -36.93 -4.24 6.68
N ALA A 202 -37.98 -4.58 5.93
CA ALA A 202 -37.88 -4.85 4.51
C ALA A 202 -37.41 -3.62 3.71
N GLN A 203 -37.94 -2.44 3.99
CA GLN A 203 -37.46 -1.18 3.40
C GLN A 203 -35.97 -0.94 3.69
N LEU A 204 -35.53 -1.19 4.94
CA LEU A 204 -34.13 -1.04 5.32
C LEU A 204 -33.21 -2.05 4.59
N LEU A 205 -33.67 -3.29 4.39
CA LEU A 205 -32.93 -4.32 3.66
C LEU A 205 -32.81 -4.01 2.16
N VAL A 206 -33.78 -3.32 1.58
CA VAL A 206 -33.76 -2.91 0.17
C VAL A 206 -32.90 -1.67 -0.03
N ALA A 207 -33.02 -0.66 0.85
CA ALA A 207 -32.33 0.63 0.67
C ALA A 207 -30.93 0.70 1.30
N GLY A 208 -30.71 0.03 2.43
CA GLY A 208 -29.46 0.13 3.20
C GLY A 208 -28.23 -0.41 2.47
N PRO A 209 -28.25 -1.65 1.97
CA PRO A 209 -27.10 -2.24 1.31
C PRO A 209 -26.61 -1.50 0.05
N PRO A 210 -27.47 -0.95 -0.84
CA PRO A 210 -27.02 -0.04 -1.90
C PRO A 210 -26.27 1.20 -1.42
N ILE A 211 -26.72 1.84 -0.33
CA ILE A 211 -26.04 3.00 0.26
C ILE A 211 -24.65 2.60 0.76
N LEU A 212 -24.55 1.45 1.45
CA LEU A 212 -23.27 0.88 1.86
C LEU A 212 -22.40 0.48 0.66
N GLY A 213 -22.99 0.04 -0.44
CA GLY A 213 -22.30 -0.24 -1.70
C GLY A 213 -21.69 1.02 -2.32
N ALA A 214 -22.42 2.13 -2.34
CA ALA A 214 -21.89 3.42 -2.79
C ALA A 214 -20.74 3.90 -1.87
N LEU A 215 -20.89 3.74 -0.55
CA LEU A 215 -19.82 4.04 0.41
C LEU A 215 -18.58 3.15 0.17
N LEU A 216 -18.78 1.86 -0.08
CA LEU A 216 -17.71 0.92 -0.42
C LEU A 216 -16.95 1.37 -1.68
N MET A 217 -17.66 1.85 -2.71
CA MET A 217 -17.04 2.39 -3.93
C MET A 217 -16.10 3.55 -3.59
N ILE A 218 -16.58 4.53 -2.82
CA ILE A 218 -15.80 5.69 -2.41
C ILE A 218 -14.58 5.24 -1.60
N CYS A 219 -14.78 4.37 -0.60
CA CYS A 219 -13.69 3.87 0.24
C CYS A 219 -12.63 3.11 -0.57
N ALA A 220 -13.03 2.29 -1.54
CA ALA A 220 -12.11 1.54 -2.39
C ALA A 220 -11.28 2.48 -3.28
N CYS A 221 -11.90 3.50 -3.87
CA CYS A 221 -11.20 4.54 -4.64
C CYS A 221 -10.22 5.34 -3.78
N MET A 222 -10.65 5.77 -2.58
CA MET A 222 -9.79 6.49 -1.64
C MET A 222 -8.64 5.62 -1.13
N GLN A 223 -8.88 4.34 -0.87
CA GLN A 223 -7.85 3.36 -0.54
C GLN A 223 -6.82 3.26 -1.67
N ALA A 224 -7.26 3.15 -2.93
CA ALA A 224 -6.36 3.10 -4.08
C ALA A 224 -5.52 4.38 -4.20
N TYR A 225 -6.15 5.55 -4.05
CA TYR A 225 -5.49 6.85 -4.10
C TYR A 225 -4.41 7.00 -3.01
N PHE A 226 -4.77 6.78 -1.74
CA PHE A 226 -3.81 6.88 -0.64
C PHE A 226 -2.76 5.78 -0.69
N GLY A 227 -3.11 4.60 -1.21
CA GLY A 227 -2.18 3.51 -1.43
C GLY A 227 -1.12 3.91 -2.46
N TYR A 228 -1.52 4.52 -3.57
CA TYR A 228 -0.58 5.04 -4.56
C TYR A 228 0.35 6.10 -3.96
N LYS A 229 -0.19 7.02 -3.15
CA LYS A 229 0.58 8.10 -2.53
C LYS A 229 1.54 7.62 -1.44
N SER A 230 1.23 6.51 -0.77
CA SER A 230 2.03 5.97 0.34
C SER A 230 2.88 4.75 -0.05
N LYS A 231 2.85 4.31 -1.32
CA LYS A 231 3.52 3.07 -1.78
C LYS A 231 5.01 2.97 -1.40
N ASP A 232 5.70 4.11 -1.36
CA ASP A 232 7.14 4.20 -1.11
C ASP A 232 7.47 4.22 0.40
N LEU A 233 6.46 4.34 1.26
CA LEU A 233 6.56 4.27 2.73
C LEU A 233 6.49 2.83 3.26
N PHE A 234 6.27 1.84 2.39
CA PHE A 234 6.26 0.41 2.73
C PHE A 234 7.58 -0.25 2.31
N ILE A 235 8.20 -1.00 3.23
CA ILE A 235 9.53 -1.62 3.07
C ILE A 235 9.42 -3.12 2.84
#